data_AF-A0A537R065-F1
#
_entry.id   AF-A0A537R065-F1
#
_cell.length_a   1.000
_cell.length_b   1.000
_cell.length_c   1.000
_cell.angle_alpha   90.00
_cell.angle_beta   90.00
_cell.angle_gamma   90.00
#
_symmetry.space_group_name_H-M   'P 1'
#
loop_
_entity.id
_entity.type
_entity.pdbx_description
1 polymer ?
#
loop_
_entity_poly.entity_id
_entity_poly.type
_entity_poly.pdbx_seq_one_letter_code
_entity_poly.pdbx_strand_id
1 'polypeptide(L)'
;MPLPGRAALLETPMFQDQVAKGALPPITQRVPREPALAELETIGRPGGDLRMLMASPKDTRLMVVYGYSRLVAYTPALALVPDMLEALEVV
;
A
#
# COMPACT_ATOMS: atom_id res chain seq x y z
N MET A 1 18.21 18.20 -2.27
CA MET A 1 18.09 16.73 -2.41
C MET A 1 17.16 16.47 -3.58
N PRO A 2 17.51 15.64 -4.57
CA PRO A 2 16.68 15.52 -5.77
C PRO A 2 15.38 14.78 -5.41
N LEU A 3 14.23 15.43 -5.62
CA LEU A 3 12.90 14.85 -5.47
C LEU A 3 12.73 13.76 -6.53
N PRO A 4 12.75 12.46 -6.20
CA PRO A 4 12.68 11.42 -7.22
C PRO A 4 11.23 11.30 -7.69
N GLY A 5 11.01 11.68 -8.95
CA GLY A 5 9.95 11.20 -9.83
C GLY A 5 8.52 11.16 -9.27
N ARG A 6 7.71 12.17 -9.58
CA ARG A 6 6.25 12.00 -9.62
C ARG A 6 5.92 11.02 -10.76
N ALA A 7 5.90 9.72 -10.48
CA ALA A 7 5.32 8.76 -11.39
C ALA A 7 3.87 9.20 -11.68
N ALA A 8 3.44 9.11 -12.93
CA ALA A 8 2.06 9.45 -13.27
C ALA A 8 1.13 8.54 -12.46
N LEU A 9 0.29 9.13 -11.62
CA LEU A 9 -0.66 8.38 -10.82
C LEU A 9 -1.70 7.75 -11.76
N LEU A 10 -1.78 6.42 -11.73
CA LEU A 10 -2.75 5.65 -12.51
C LEU A 10 -3.95 5.31 -11.63
N GLU A 11 -5.15 5.60 -12.11
CA GLU A 11 -6.37 5.26 -11.40
C GLU A 11 -6.51 3.74 -11.25
N THR A 12 -6.97 3.30 -10.07
CA THR A 12 -7.27 1.89 -9.79
C THR A 12 -8.53 1.50 -10.58
N PRO A 13 -8.51 0.44 -11.41
CA PRO A 13 -9.66 0.07 -12.26
C PRO A 13 -10.98 -0.06 -11.51
N MET A 14 -10.95 -0.64 -10.31
CA MET A 14 -12.12 -0.79 -9.42
C MET A 14 -12.78 0.53 -8.99
N PHE A 15 -12.05 1.65 -9.04
CA PHE A 15 -12.55 2.97 -8.63
C PHE A 15 -12.96 3.87 -9.79
N GLN A 16 -12.67 3.49 -11.05
CA GLN A 16 -12.91 4.34 -12.22
C GLN A 16 -14.36 4.81 -12.33
N ASP A 17 -15.32 3.91 -12.17
CA ASP A 17 -16.75 4.24 -12.23
C ASP A 17 -17.18 5.21 -11.13
N GLN A 18 -16.65 5.05 -9.91
CA GLN A 18 -17.00 5.91 -8.78
C GLN A 18 -16.42 7.31 -8.96
N VAL A 19 -15.20 7.41 -9.49
CA VAL A 19 -14.58 8.69 -9.84
C VAL A 19 -15.32 9.37 -10.99
N ALA A 20 -15.69 8.63 -12.04
CA ALA A 20 -16.45 9.16 -13.17
C ALA A 20 -17.83 9.69 -12.76
N LYS A 21 -18.47 9.04 -11.77
CA LYS A 21 -19.75 9.46 -11.18
C LYS A 21 -19.62 10.57 -10.13
N GLY A 22 -18.40 11.01 -9.79
CA GLY A 22 -18.14 12.01 -8.76
C GLY A 22 -18.37 11.52 -7.32
N ALA A 23 -18.58 10.22 -7.12
CA ALA A 23 -18.76 9.62 -5.80
C ALA A 23 -17.42 9.44 -5.05
N LEU A 24 -16.30 9.47 -5.76
CA LEU A 24 -14.95 9.38 -5.20
C LEU A 24 -14.04 10.47 -5.81
N PRO A 25 -13.21 11.15 -5.01
CA PRO A 25 -12.21 12.09 -5.55
C PRO A 25 -11.21 11.40 -6.49
N PRO A 26 -10.64 12.13 -7.47
CA PRO A 26 -9.61 11.59 -8.35
C PRO A 26 -8.37 11.17 -7.55
N ILE A 27 -7.59 10.21 -8.08
CA ILE A 27 -6.42 9.65 -7.39
C ILE A 27 -5.42 10.71 -6.89
N THR A 28 -5.26 11.82 -7.61
CA THR A 28 -4.37 12.94 -7.26
C THR A 28 -4.77 13.65 -5.97
N GLN A 29 -6.03 13.51 -5.53
CA GLN A 29 -6.54 14.06 -4.26
C GLN A 29 -6.60 13.01 -3.15
N ARG A 30 -6.46 11.73 -3.48
CA ARG A 30 -6.51 10.61 -2.51
C ARG A 30 -5.14 10.18 -2.03
N VAL A 31 -4.14 10.22 -2.92
CA VAL A 31 -2.76 9.84 -2.58
C VAL A 31 -2.13 10.95 -1.72
N PRO A 32 -1.44 10.61 -0.62
CA PRO A 32 -0.70 11.59 0.19
C PRO A 32 0.31 12.39 -0.64
N ARG A 33 0.67 13.59 -0.17
CA ARG A 33 1.68 14.43 -0.82
C ARG A 33 3.01 13.69 -1.01
N GLU A 34 3.37 12.89 -0.02
CA GLU A 34 4.60 12.09 0.05
C GLU A 34 4.20 10.62 0.22
N PRO A 35 3.92 9.91 -0.89
CA PRO A 35 3.54 8.51 -0.82
C PRO A 35 4.76 7.63 -0.56
N ALA A 36 4.55 6.52 0.14
CA ALA A 36 5.53 5.45 0.21
C ALA A 36 5.75 4.87 -1.20
N LEU A 37 7.02 4.70 -1.58
CA LEU A 37 7.42 4.13 -2.86
C LEU A 37 7.88 2.70 -2.65
N ALA A 38 7.20 1.75 -3.29
CA ALA A 38 7.61 0.35 -3.28
C ALA A 38 8.67 0.10 -4.34
N GLU A 39 9.79 -0.51 -3.95
CA GLU A 39 10.77 -1.05 -4.88
C GLU A 39 10.36 -2.46 -5.31
N LEU A 40 10.08 -2.63 -6.59
CA LEU A 40 9.60 -3.88 -7.16
C LEU A 40 10.50 -4.29 -8.33
N GLU A 41 10.82 -5.58 -8.43
CA GLU A 41 11.54 -6.12 -9.60
C GLU A 41 10.72 -6.02 -10.89
N THR A 42 9.38 -6.09 -10.77
CA THR A 42 8.45 -5.99 -11.89
C THR A 42 7.19 -5.25 -11.46
N ILE A 43 6.70 -4.37 -12.34
CA ILE A 43 5.45 -3.63 -12.11
C ILE A 43 4.25 -4.58 -12.16
N GLY A 44 3.44 -4.57 -11.10
CA GLY A 44 2.23 -5.37 -10.98
C GLY A 44 1.07 -4.88 -11.85
N ARG A 45 0.00 -5.69 -11.92
CA ARG A 45 -1.26 -5.35 -12.59
C ARG A 45 -2.41 -5.37 -11.60
N PRO A 46 -3.22 -4.31 -11.48
CA PRO A 46 -4.38 -4.29 -10.58
C PRO A 46 -5.44 -5.33 -10.94
N GLY A 47 -6.09 -5.89 -9.91
CA GLY A 47 -7.24 -6.80 -10.04
C GLY A 47 -6.94 -8.26 -9.68
N GLY A 48 -7.92 -9.12 -9.92
CA GLY A 48 -7.88 -10.54 -9.58
C GLY A 48 -8.36 -10.87 -8.17
N ASP A 49 -8.44 -12.17 -7.87
CA ASP A 49 -8.88 -12.70 -6.58
C ASP A 49 -7.76 -13.53 -5.94
N LEU A 50 -7.48 -13.26 -4.66
CA LEU A 50 -6.55 -14.06 -3.87
C LEU A 50 -7.29 -15.22 -3.18
N ARG A 51 -7.24 -16.42 -3.78
CA ARG A 51 -7.81 -17.63 -3.18
C ARG A 51 -6.81 -18.32 -2.27
N MET A 52 -7.08 -18.30 -0.96
CA MET A 52 -6.22 -18.88 0.06
C MET A 52 -6.86 -20.08 0.74
N LEU A 53 -6.02 -21.07 1.10
CA LEU A 53 -6.43 -22.20 1.94
C LEU A 53 -6.14 -21.88 3.41
N MET A 54 -7.10 -22.19 4.27
CA MET A 54 -7.00 -21.99 5.72
C MET A 54 -7.31 -23.32 6.39
N ALA A 55 -6.57 -23.67 7.45
CA ALA A 55 -6.73 -24.95 8.13
C ALA A 55 -8.02 -25.01 8.96
N SER A 56 -8.45 -23.87 9.51
CA SER A 56 -9.67 -23.76 10.31
C SER A 56 -10.36 -22.41 10.13
N PRO A 57 -11.65 -22.29 10.49
CA PRO A 57 -12.35 -21.00 10.52
C PRO A 57 -11.71 -19.95 11.43
N LYS A 58 -10.95 -20.37 12.46
CA LYS A 58 -10.25 -19.44 13.35
C LYS A 58 -9.09 -18.73 12.66
N ASP A 59 -8.58 -19.28 11.55
CA ASP A 59 -7.47 -18.70 10.81
C ASP A 59 -7.87 -17.48 9.98
N THR A 60 -9.16 -17.14 9.90
CA THR A 60 -9.60 -15.85 9.37
C THR A 60 -8.96 -14.67 10.09
N ARG A 61 -8.52 -14.84 11.35
CA ARG A 61 -7.71 -13.82 12.06
C ARG A 61 -6.41 -13.44 11.34
N LEU A 62 -5.88 -14.33 10.50
CA LEU A 62 -4.70 -14.07 9.67
C LEU A 62 -4.99 -13.03 8.56
N MET A 63 -6.26 -12.75 8.24
CA MET A 63 -6.60 -11.68 7.29
C MET A 63 -6.13 -10.30 7.75
N VAL A 64 -6.01 -10.08 9.06
CA VAL A 64 -5.44 -8.83 9.60
C VAL A 64 -4.00 -8.64 9.13
N VAL A 65 -3.22 -9.72 8.94
CA VAL A 65 -1.84 -9.62 8.45
C VAL A 65 -1.77 -9.01 7.05
N TYR A 66 -2.77 -9.24 6.21
CA TYR A 66 -2.81 -8.73 4.84
C TYR A 66 -3.42 -7.33 4.73
N GLY A 67 -4.13 -6.86 5.75
CA GLY A 67 -4.92 -5.62 5.70
C GLY A 67 -4.57 -4.57 6.77
N TYR A 68 -3.57 -4.82 7.62
CA TYR A 68 -3.16 -3.86 8.64
C TYR A 68 -2.10 -2.87 8.13
N SER A 69 -2.03 -1.72 8.79
CA SER A 69 -0.99 -0.72 8.62
C SER A 69 -0.02 -0.75 9.80
N ARG A 70 1.28 -0.53 9.55
CA ARG A 70 2.29 -0.36 10.61
C ARG A 70 2.81 1.07 10.62
N LEU A 71 3.22 1.54 11.79
CA LEU A 71 4.05 2.74 11.90
C LEU A 71 5.51 2.45 11.50
N VAL A 72 6.01 1.28 11.92
CA VAL A 72 7.40 0.84 11.77
C VAL A 72 7.40 -0.63 11.33
N ALA A 73 8.38 -1.00 10.50
CA ALA A 73 8.60 -2.36 10.02
C ALA A 73 10.05 -2.81 10.31
N TYR A 74 10.34 -4.06 9.95
CA TYR A 74 11.67 -4.64 10.04
C TYR A 74 12.19 -5.02 8.66
N THR A 75 13.48 -4.78 8.41
CA THR A 75 14.20 -5.39 7.28
C THR A 75 14.45 -6.89 7.54
N PRO A 76 14.88 -7.67 6.53
CA PRO A 76 15.29 -9.06 6.75
C PRO A 76 16.43 -9.24 7.76
N ALA A 77 17.26 -8.21 7.94
CA ALA A 77 18.32 -8.16 8.95
C ALA A 77 17.81 -7.71 10.34
N LEU A 78 16.49 -7.59 10.52
CA LEU A 78 15.83 -7.17 11.76
C LEU A 78 16.15 -5.72 12.19
N ALA A 79 16.51 -4.86 11.24
CA ALA A 79 16.65 -3.43 11.50
C ALA A 79 15.28 -2.73 11.43
N LEU A 80 15.01 -1.79 12.35
CA LEU A 80 13.80 -0.97 12.33
C LEU A 80 13.83 0.01 11.17
N VAL A 81 12.74 0.11 10.43
CA VAL A 81 12.54 1.08 9.34
C VAL A 81 11.15 1.70 9.41
N PRO A 82 11.00 2.99 9.08
CA PRO A 82 9.67 3.60 8.98
C PRO A 82 8.82 2.88 7.91
N ASP A 83 7.52 2.70 8.17
CA ASP A 83 6.55 2.12 7.22
C ASP A 83 5.52 3.18 6.80
N MET A 84 4.58 3.54 7.68
CA MET A 84 3.67 4.68 7.47
C MET A 84 4.23 6.02 7.98
N LEU A 85 5.21 5.97 8.88
CA LEU A 85 5.88 7.17 9.38
C LEU A 85 6.80 7.76 8.30
N GLU A 86 6.94 9.08 8.30
CA GLU A 86 7.93 9.77 7.45
C GLU A 86 9.36 9.46 7.91
N ALA A 87 9.59 9.40 9.23
CA ALA A 87 10.88 9.13 9.83
C ALA A 87 10.76 8.40 11.18
N LEU A 88 11.86 7.76 11.60
CA LEU A 88 12.01 7.11 12.88
C LEU A 88 13.37 7.51 13.48
N GLU A 89 13.36 7.96 14.73
CA GLU A 89 14.57 8.20 15.54
C GLU A 89 14.61 7.21 16.70
N VAL A 90 15.77 6.59 16.92
CA VAL A 90 15.99 5.63 18.01
C VAL A 90 17.05 6.22 18.92
N VAL A 91 16.69 6.49 20.18
CA VAL A 91 17.53 7.12 21.21
C VAL A 91 17.95 6.09 22.23
#